data_AF-A0AAV2SJM0-F1
#
_entry.id   AF-A0AAV2SJM0-F1
#
_cell.length_a   1.000
_cell.length_b   1.000
_cell.length_c   1.000
_cell.angle_alpha   90.00
_cell.angle_beta   90.00
_cell.angle_gamma   90.00
#
_symmetry.space_group_name_H-M   'P 1'
#
loop_
_entity.id
_entity.type
_entity.pdbx_description
1 polymer ?
#
loop_
_entity_poly.entity_id
_entity_poly.type
_entity_poly.pdbx_seq_one_letter_code
_entity_poly.pdbx_strand_id
1 'polypeptide(L)'
;AGNHCNQPAENRALWKKGSPLLTLLATQSHAFQTRRQKQIPPGYQCMFGGKPYEHGETWMDGDCRMYTCLDGYYIYENICNTDCSADNGETYMLEEVWYNGCEVCTCLESGTLCAEDINC
;
A
#
# COMPACT_ATOMS: atom_id res chain seq x y z
N ALA A 1 10.13 10.24 -13.39
CA ALA A 1 9.11 10.00 -12.36
C ALA A 1 9.06 8.50 -12.09
N GLY A 2 9.22 8.10 -10.83
CA GLY A 2 9.01 6.73 -10.39
C GLY A 2 7.74 6.68 -9.56
N ASN A 3 6.77 5.88 -9.97
CA ASN A 3 5.59 5.63 -9.14
C ASN A 3 6.00 4.61 -8.08
N HIS A 4 5.85 4.98 -6.82
CA HIS A 4 6.12 4.08 -5.70
C HIS A 4 4.92 4.11 -4.75
N CYS A 5 4.61 2.95 -4.18
CA CYS A 5 3.52 2.86 -3.23
C CYS A 5 4.00 3.39 -1.88
N ASN A 6 3.48 4.52 -1.42
CA ASN A 6 3.86 5.07 -0.14
C ASN A 6 3.01 4.41 0.95
N GLN A 7 3.64 3.58 1.76
CA GLN A 7 2.94 2.86 2.82
C GLN A 7 2.60 3.84 3.95
N PRO A 8 1.32 4.03 4.32
CA PRO A 8 1.01 4.78 5.53
C PRO A 8 1.75 4.14 6.71
N ALA A 9 2.48 4.98 7.48
CA ALA A 9 3.45 4.51 8.47
C ALA A 9 2.84 3.57 9.53
N GLU A 10 1.56 3.76 9.85
CA GLU A 10 0.76 2.92 10.75
C GLU A 10 0.57 1.48 10.25
N ASN A 11 0.66 1.27 8.94
CA ASN A 11 0.43 -0.03 8.30
C ASN A 11 1.74 -0.79 8.04
N ARG A 12 2.93 -0.20 8.13
CA ARG A 12 4.22 -0.87 7.82
C ARG A 12 4.47 -2.20 8.58
N ALA A 13 3.82 -2.41 9.73
CA ALA A 13 3.94 -3.64 10.52
C ALA A 13 2.99 -4.79 10.10
N LEU A 14 1.85 -4.48 9.48
CA LEU A 14 0.81 -5.47 9.14
C LEU A 14 1.16 -6.30 7.89
N TRP A 15 2.05 -5.77 7.05
CA TRP A 15 2.33 -6.28 5.70
C TRP A 15 3.55 -7.22 5.67
N LYS A 16 4.23 -7.38 6.82
CA LYS A 16 5.35 -8.32 6.98
C LYS A 16 4.94 -9.78 7.14
N LYS A 17 3.66 -10.15 6.94
CA LYS A 17 3.21 -11.54 7.03
C LYS A 17 3.03 -12.17 5.65
N GLY A 18 4.14 -12.25 4.94
CA GLY A 18 4.31 -13.11 3.78
C GLY A 18 5.63 -13.85 3.87
N SER A 19 5.84 -14.65 4.94
CA SER A 19 6.98 -15.59 4.99
C SER A 19 6.54 -16.95 4.45
N PRO A 20 7.06 -17.40 3.29
CA PRO A 20 6.80 -18.73 2.77
C PRO A 20 7.96 -19.65 3.18
N LEU A 21 7.89 -20.30 4.34
CA LEU A 21 8.71 -21.49 4.63
C LEU A 21 8.33 -22.05 6.00
N LEU A 22 7.53 -23.11 6.00
CA LEU A 22 7.83 -24.33 6.76
C LEU A 22 6.81 -25.40 6.34
N THR A 23 7.11 -26.09 5.25
CA THR A 23 6.62 -27.45 5.04
C THR A 23 7.75 -28.37 5.52
N LEU A 24 7.53 -29.13 6.59
CA LEU A 24 8.04 -30.50 6.69
C LEU A 24 7.44 -31.24 7.90
N LEU A 25 6.81 -32.37 7.55
CA LEU A 25 6.66 -33.63 8.29
C LEU A 25 5.53 -33.80 9.32
N ALA A 26 4.76 -34.85 8.99
CA ALA A 26 3.65 -35.45 9.70
C ALA A 26 4.01 -36.00 11.09
N THR A 27 3.02 -36.08 11.97
CA THR A 27 2.57 -37.34 12.60
C THR A 27 1.27 -37.08 13.36
N GLN A 28 0.33 -38.03 13.27
CA GLN A 28 -0.92 -38.02 14.02
C GLN A 28 -0.66 -37.97 15.52
N SER A 29 -1.41 -37.15 16.27
CA SER A 29 -1.81 -37.42 17.65
C SER A 29 -2.95 -36.49 18.06
N HIS A 30 -4.06 -37.07 18.48
CA HIS A 30 -5.19 -36.40 19.11
C HIS A 30 -4.74 -35.75 20.42
N ALA A 31 -4.81 -34.41 20.53
CA ALA A 31 -4.93 -33.73 21.81
C ALA A 31 -5.45 -32.30 21.62
N PHE A 32 -6.66 -32.09 22.16
CA PHE A 32 -7.22 -30.84 22.66
C PHE A 32 -6.29 -29.62 22.67
N GLN A 33 -6.67 -28.57 21.94
CA GLN A 33 -6.52 -27.19 22.41
C GLN A 33 -7.59 -26.31 21.76
N THR A 34 -8.59 -25.96 22.58
CA THR A 34 -9.61 -24.97 22.29
C THR A 34 -8.97 -23.59 22.09
N ARG A 35 -8.54 -23.28 20.87
CA ARG A 35 -8.67 -21.89 20.40
C ARG A 35 -10.05 -21.82 19.78
N ARG A 36 -10.95 -21.01 20.36
CA ARG A 36 -12.04 -20.43 19.57
C ARG A 36 -11.36 -19.63 18.46
N GLN A 37 -11.01 -20.28 17.35
CA GLN A 37 -11.06 -19.59 16.07
C GLN A 37 -12.48 -19.08 16.02
N LYS A 38 -12.64 -17.78 16.22
CA LYS A 38 -13.89 -17.08 15.96
C LYS A 38 -14.19 -17.47 14.52
N GLN A 39 -15.08 -18.45 14.31
CA GLN A 39 -15.56 -18.79 12.99
C GLN A 39 -16.31 -17.54 12.56
N ILE A 40 -15.60 -16.64 11.89
CA ILE A 40 -16.17 -15.50 11.23
C ILE A 40 -17.14 -16.12 10.22
N PRO A 41 -18.46 -15.84 10.31
CA PRO A 41 -19.41 -16.43 9.39
C PRO A 41 -18.96 -16.17 7.94
N PRO A 42 -19.14 -17.12 7.01
CA PRO A 42 -18.61 -17.04 5.65
C PRO A 42 -19.10 -15.82 4.84
N GLY A 43 -20.05 -15.04 5.35
CA GLY A 43 -20.52 -13.78 4.76
C GLY A 43 -19.71 -12.53 5.11
N TYR A 44 -18.65 -12.64 5.91
CA TYR A 44 -17.84 -11.49 6.35
C TYR A 44 -16.42 -11.46 5.76
N GLN A 45 -16.12 -12.41 4.86
CA GLN A 45 -14.82 -12.49 4.19
C GLN A 45 -14.92 -11.94 2.76
N CYS A 46 -13.91 -11.18 2.35
CA CYS A 46 -13.80 -10.67 1.01
C CYS A 46 -12.98 -11.64 0.15
N MET A 47 -13.36 -11.81 -1.13
CA MET A 47 -12.59 -12.60 -2.08
C MET A 47 -11.91 -11.67 -3.07
N PHE A 48 -10.58 -11.69 -3.11
CA PHE A 48 -9.79 -10.90 -4.06
C PHE A 48 -8.69 -11.77 -4.68
N GLY A 49 -8.62 -11.82 -6.01
CA GLY A 49 -7.64 -12.66 -6.72
C GLY A 49 -7.70 -14.15 -6.35
N GLY A 50 -8.88 -14.66 -5.97
CA GLY A 50 -9.07 -16.04 -5.51
C GLY A 50 -8.58 -16.33 -4.08
N LYS A 51 -8.15 -15.30 -3.32
CA LYS A 51 -7.76 -15.41 -1.90
C LYS A 51 -8.84 -14.81 -1.00
N PRO A 52 -9.17 -15.45 0.13
CA PRO A 52 -10.04 -14.87 1.14
C PRO A 52 -9.27 -13.87 2.02
N TYR A 53 -9.94 -12.77 2.38
CA TYR A 53 -9.48 -11.74 3.30
C TYR A 53 -10.52 -11.57 4.41
N GLU A 54 -10.08 -11.47 5.67
CA GLU A 54 -10.99 -11.31 6.81
C GLU A 54 -11.49 -9.86 6.94
N HIS A 55 -12.64 -9.67 7.59
CA HIS A 55 -13.11 -8.33 7.96
C HIS A 55 -12.01 -7.55 8.70
N GLY A 56 -11.74 -6.33 8.24
CA GLY A 56 -10.71 -5.44 8.76
C GLY A 56 -9.31 -5.70 8.22
N GLU A 57 -9.12 -6.76 7.43
CA GLU A 57 -7.85 -7.02 6.76
C GLU A 57 -7.62 -6.01 5.63
N THR A 58 -6.37 -5.57 5.48
CA THR A 58 -5.94 -4.64 4.44
C THR A 58 -4.84 -5.25 3.56
N TRP A 59 -4.89 -4.99 2.25
CA TRP A 59 -3.90 -5.48 1.28
C TRP A 59 -3.72 -4.51 0.11
N MET A 60 -2.71 -4.71 -0.72
CA MET A 60 -2.37 -3.83 -1.85
C MET A 60 -2.22 -4.68 -3.10
N ASP A 61 -2.63 -4.13 -4.23
CA ASP A 61 -2.34 -4.69 -5.54
C ASP A 61 -1.06 -4.12 -6.17
N GLY A 62 -0.77 -4.51 -7.41
CA GLY A 62 0.37 -3.97 -8.16
C GLY A 62 0.21 -2.52 -8.62
N ASP A 63 -0.99 -1.95 -8.50
CA ASP A 63 -1.35 -0.60 -8.94
C ASP A 63 -1.41 0.38 -7.75
N CYS A 64 -0.75 0.05 -6.63
CA CYS A 64 -0.79 0.76 -5.36
C CYS A 64 -2.20 1.10 -4.86
N ARG A 65 -3.19 0.25 -5.12
CA ARG A 65 -4.50 0.38 -4.47
C ARG A 65 -4.46 -0.35 -3.15
N MET A 66 -4.70 0.35 -2.06
CA MET A 66 -4.88 -0.24 -0.75
C MET A 66 -6.35 -0.60 -0.58
N TYR A 67 -6.63 -1.88 -0.36
CA TYR A 67 -7.95 -2.43 -0.13
C TYR A 67 -8.17 -2.67 1.36
N THR A 68 -9.42 -2.52 1.81
CA THR A 68 -9.87 -2.90 3.16
C THR A 68 -11.12 -3.75 3.03
N CYS A 69 -11.12 -4.94 3.63
CA CYS A 69 -12.30 -5.80 3.67
C CYS A 69 -13.27 -5.35 4.75
N LEU A 70 -14.53 -5.13 4.36
CA LEU A 70 -15.63 -4.73 5.23
C LEU A 70 -16.81 -5.67 4.95
N ASP A 71 -17.04 -6.63 5.85
CA ASP A 71 -18.24 -7.47 5.86
C ASP A 71 -18.62 -8.10 4.50
N GLY A 72 -17.63 -8.63 3.78
CA GLY A 72 -17.82 -9.32 2.50
C GLY A 72 -17.72 -8.46 1.24
N TYR A 73 -17.58 -7.14 1.38
CA TYR A 73 -17.20 -6.23 0.29
C TYR A 73 -15.88 -5.53 0.63
N TYR A 74 -15.14 -5.08 -0.38
CA TYR A 74 -13.92 -4.30 -0.15
C TYR A 74 -14.08 -2.87 -0.66
N ILE A 75 -13.48 -1.94 0.07
CA ILE A 75 -13.23 -0.57 -0.40
C ILE A 75 -11.75 -0.45 -0.79
N TYR A 76 -11.41 0.52 -1.62
CA TYR A 76 -10.02 0.78 -1.96
C TYR A 76 -9.70 2.28 -2.01
N GLU A 77 -8.44 2.59 -1.78
CA GLU A 77 -7.85 3.92 -1.91
C GLU A 77 -6.58 3.83 -2.76
N ASN A 78 -6.37 4.77 -3.67
CA ASN A 78 -5.12 4.84 -4.44
C ASN A 78 -4.04 5.48 -3.54
N ILE A 79 -2.95 4.77 -3.30
CA ILE A 79 -1.80 5.24 -2.52
C ILE A 79 -0.50 5.23 -3.34
N CYS A 80 -0.64 5.33 -4.67
CA CYS A 80 0.46 5.73 -5.54
C CYS A 80 0.95 7.11 -5.11
N ASN A 81 2.22 7.22 -4.71
CA ASN A 81 2.88 8.52 -4.72
C ASN A 81 3.72 8.62 -5.98
N THR A 82 3.63 9.79 -6.60
CA THR A 82 4.57 10.19 -7.64
C THR A 82 5.73 10.88 -6.95
N ASP A 83 6.94 10.35 -7.13
CA ASP A 83 8.16 11.07 -6.79
C ASP A 83 8.66 11.85 -8.00
N CYS A 84 8.85 13.14 -7.79
CA CYS A 84 9.53 14.03 -8.71
C CYS A 84 10.94 14.29 -8.21
N SER A 85 11.93 14.16 -9.09
CA SER A 85 13.33 14.46 -8.74
C SER A 85 13.70 15.84 -9.26
N ALA A 86 14.35 16.62 -8.42
CA ALA A 86 15.03 17.83 -8.83
C ALA A 86 16.47 17.51 -9.27
N ASP A 87 17.09 18.42 -10.02
CA ASP A 87 18.46 18.25 -10.54
C ASP A 87 19.52 18.15 -9.43
N ASN A 88 19.21 18.70 -8.24
CA ASN A 88 20.05 18.60 -7.05
C ASN A 88 19.97 17.21 -6.37
N GLY A 89 19.15 16.29 -6.89
CA GLY A 89 18.97 14.95 -6.35
C GLY A 89 17.93 14.85 -5.23
N GLU A 90 17.27 15.95 -4.87
CA GLU A 90 16.15 15.92 -3.92
C GLU A 90 14.89 15.34 -4.58
N THR A 91 14.04 14.73 -3.76
CA THR A 91 12.78 14.12 -4.17
C THR A 91 11.61 14.87 -3.54
N TYR A 92 10.62 15.18 -4.36
CA TYR A 92 9.40 15.90 -3.98
C TYR A 92 8.19 15.01 -4.25
N MET A 93 7.23 15.06 -3.33
CA MET A 93 5.96 14.32 -3.43
C MET A 93 4.98 15.05 -4.35
N LEU A 94 4.00 14.32 -4.86
CA LEU A 94 2.89 14.87 -5.65
C LEU A 94 2.30 16.12 -4.99
N GLU A 95 2.03 17.15 -5.80
CA GLU A 95 1.55 18.49 -5.41
C GLU A 95 2.55 19.36 -4.64
N GLU A 96 3.73 18.86 -4.26
CA GLU A 96 4.76 19.72 -3.69
C GLU A 96 5.34 20.69 -4.71
N VAL A 97 5.67 21.89 -4.22
CA VAL A 97 6.23 23.01 -4.99
C VAL A 97 7.60 23.36 -4.42
N TRP A 98 8.60 23.53 -5.29
CA TRP A 98 9.94 23.93 -4.90
C TRP A 98 10.55 24.93 -5.88
N TYR A 99 11.64 25.57 -5.46
CA TYR A 99 12.37 26.55 -6.24
C TYR A 99 13.70 25.96 -6.72
N ASN A 100 13.98 26.07 -8.01
CA ASN A 100 15.27 25.72 -8.62
C ASN A 100 15.83 26.96 -9.32
N GLY A 101 16.57 27.79 -8.57
CA GLY A 101 17.00 29.10 -9.08
C GLY A 101 15.80 30.02 -9.33
N CYS A 102 15.60 30.42 -10.59
CA CYS A 102 14.49 31.28 -11.03
C CYS A 102 13.26 30.49 -11.50
N GLU A 103 13.25 29.18 -11.36
CA GLU A 103 12.12 28.34 -11.74
C GLU A 103 11.33 27.92 -10.50
N VAL A 104 10.00 27.95 -10.64
CA VAL A 104 9.08 27.30 -9.73
C VAL A 104 8.70 25.96 -10.34
N CYS A 105 9.02 24.89 -9.64
CA CYS A 105 8.73 23.53 -10.05
C CYS A 105 7.60 22.95 -9.19
N THR A 106 6.73 22.15 -9.80
CA THR A 106 5.64 21.43 -9.14
C THR A 106 5.72 19.95 -9.50
N CYS A 107 5.53 19.09 -8.52
CA CYS A 107 5.42 17.66 -8.78
C CYS A 107 3.99 17.31 -9.17
N LEU A 108 3.82 16.81 -10.39
CA LEU A 108 2.55 16.35 -10.92
C LEU A 108 2.58 14.84 -11.13
N GLU A 109 1.42 14.22 -11.35
CA GLU A 109 1.34 12.79 -11.70
C GLU A 109 2.12 12.46 -12.99
N SER A 110 2.25 13.45 -13.89
CA SER A 110 3.05 13.35 -15.12
C SER A 110 4.55 13.57 -14.92
N GLY A 111 4.99 13.88 -13.69
CA GLY A 111 6.37 14.22 -13.34
C GLY A 111 6.56 15.69 -12.99
N THR A 112 7.81 16.16 -13.08
CA THR A 112 8.17 17.53 -12.75
C THR A 112 7.73 18.50 -13.85
N LEU A 113 7.00 19.55 -13.49
CA LEU A 113 6.75 20.70 -14.35
C LEU A 113 7.41 21.93 -13.72
N CYS A 114 8.30 22.60 -14.45
CA CYS A 114 8.93 23.84 -14.02
C CYS A 114 8.49 24.99 -14.94
N ALA A 115 8.30 26.16 -14.36
CA ALA A 115 8.03 27.41 -15.07
C ALA A 115 8.89 28.53 -14.47
N GLU A 116 9.30 29.48 -15.31
CA GLU A 116 10.03 30.66 -14.85
C GLU A 116 9.16 31.48 -13.89
N ASP A 117 9.74 31.93 -12.77
CA ASP A 117 9.15 32.94 -11.92
C ASP A 117 9.25 34.29 -12.62
N ILE A 118 8.11 34.90 -12.92
CA ILE A 118 8.01 36.22 -13.57
C ILE A 118 8.63 37.37 -12.76
N ASN A 119 9.01 37.12 -11.50
CA ASN A 119 9.68 38.08 -10.63
C ASN A 119 11.19 37.79 -10.42
N CYS A 120 11.75 36.82 -11.15
CA CYS A 120 13.16 36.82 -11.51
C CYS A 120 13.39 37.71 -12.74
#